data_AF-A0A1F2ZVB0-F1
#
_entry.id   AF-A0A1F2ZVB0-F1
#
_cell.length_a   1.000
_cell.length_b   1.000
_cell.length_c   1.000
_cell.angle_alpha   90.00
_cell.angle_beta   90.00
_cell.angle_gamma   90.00
#
_symmetry.space_group_name_H-M   'P 1'
#
loop_
_entity.id
_entity.type
_entity.pdbx_description
1 polymer ?
#
loop_
_entity_poly.entity_id
_entity_poly.type
_entity_poly.pdbx_seq_one_letter_code
_entity_poly.pdbx_strand_id
1 'polypeptide(L)'
;MSFRRPTPLLLSGLLLALSVPSGFAPAQGLSPLESTPDHLLRYTECMKLARREPLKALPAAEKWNAEGGGLGARHCVAVAMFQAGKYLQAAAQFEAIARDMGQDRPGLRAELWAQAGQAWIETGQANKAVEAQSRALELKSNDADLWIDRGLSHAAMSAWPRAISDFDRALGLRPDDVEILVLRAAAWRNARNPSRALADAGRALRIAPEHTDALLERGFANLARGDRSQANGDFNRVLRIVPPGSDSARRAEAGLRGEQPGAARAPAGPATGSGAPAAPNAAPKSEGKR
;
A
#
# COMPACT_ATOMS: atom_id res chain seq x y z
N MET A 1 7.96 -35.67 -22.04
CA MET A 1 7.36 -35.47 -20.70
C MET A 1 7.44 -33.99 -20.37
N SER A 2 6.32 -33.27 -20.55
CA SER A 2 6.21 -31.82 -20.38
C SER A 2 5.70 -31.52 -18.96
N PHE A 3 6.53 -30.90 -18.12
CA PHE A 3 6.13 -30.45 -16.78
C PHE A 3 5.49 -29.06 -16.90
N ARG A 4 4.15 -29.02 -16.88
CA ARG A 4 3.37 -27.81 -16.62
C ARG A 4 3.62 -27.36 -15.17
N ARG A 5 4.14 -26.13 -14.99
CA ARG A 5 4.15 -25.46 -13.69
C ARG A 5 2.73 -24.99 -13.33
N PRO A 6 2.28 -25.06 -12.07
CA PRO A 6 0.98 -24.55 -11.68
C PRO A 6 1.01 -23.02 -11.62
N THR A 7 0.00 -22.40 -12.21
CA THR A 7 -0.33 -20.98 -12.10
C THR A 7 -0.70 -20.63 -10.65
N PRO A 8 -0.12 -19.59 -10.03
CA PRO A 8 -0.59 -19.11 -8.75
C PRO A 8 -1.91 -18.37 -8.94
N LEU A 9 -2.92 -18.76 -8.17
CA LEU A 9 -4.21 -18.10 -8.06
C LEU A 9 -4.01 -16.66 -7.56
N LEU A 10 -4.30 -15.71 -8.43
CA LEU A 10 -4.39 -14.28 -8.11
C LEU A 10 -5.55 -14.07 -7.13
N LEU A 11 -5.23 -13.78 -5.86
CA LEU A 11 -6.19 -13.13 -4.96
C LEU A 11 -6.41 -11.70 -5.46
N SER A 12 -7.49 -11.54 -6.23
CA SER A 12 -8.02 -10.25 -6.66
C SER A 12 -8.71 -9.60 -5.46
N GLY A 13 -7.95 -8.83 -4.69
CA GLY A 13 -8.45 -8.06 -3.56
C GLY A 13 -7.75 -6.71 -3.51
N LEU A 14 -8.39 -5.70 -4.11
CA LEU A 14 -8.14 -4.27 -3.90
C LEU A 14 -6.66 -3.84 -3.87
N LEU A 15 -5.94 -4.06 -4.98
CA LEU A 15 -4.77 -3.25 -5.27
C LEU A 15 -5.28 -1.86 -5.62
N LEU A 16 -5.11 -0.90 -4.69
CA LEU A 16 -4.72 0.44 -5.10
C LEU A 16 -3.44 0.27 -5.92
N ALA A 17 -3.59 0.00 -7.22
CA ALA A 17 -2.56 0.25 -8.20
C ALA A 17 -2.49 1.77 -8.39
N LEU A 18 -2.17 2.46 -7.29
CA LEU A 18 -1.14 3.46 -7.40
C LEU A 18 0.01 2.67 -8.02
N SER A 19 0.49 3.08 -9.18
CA SER A 19 1.91 2.95 -9.41
C SER A 19 2.58 3.79 -8.32
N VAL A 20 2.56 3.30 -7.07
CA VAL A 20 3.57 3.63 -6.10
C VAL A 20 4.81 3.30 -6.90
N PRO A 21 5.67 4.28 -7.22
CA PRO A 21 6.96 3.90 -7.73
C PRO A 21 7.44 2.84 -6.75
N SER A 22 7.67 1.62 -7.23
CA SER A 22 8.50 0.65 -6.53
C SER A 22 9.95 1.16 -6.45
N GLY A 23 10.13 2.48 -6.38
CA GLY A 23 11.16 3.09 -5.59
C GLY A 23 10.93 2.60 -4.17
N PHE A 24 11.62 1.52 -3.85
CA PHE A 24 12.62 1.63 -2.79
C PHE A 24 13.14 3.08 -2.87
N ALA A 25 12.54 4.00 -2.08
CA ALA A 25 13.15 5.31 -1.90
C ALA A 25 14.57 4.93 -1.54
N PRO A 26 15.57 5.30 -2.38
CA PRO A 26 16.92 4.89 -2.10
C PRO A 26 17.15 5.44 -0.71
N ALA A 27 17.23 4.55 0.28
CA ALA A 27 17.67 4.92 1.60
C ALA A 27 18.87 5.80 1.31
N GLN A 28 18.76 7.08 1.62
CA GLN A 28 19.93 7.93 1.66
C GLN A 28 20.90 7.10 2.48
N GLY A 29 21.98 6.66 1.83
CA GLY A 29 22.68 5.45 2.25
C GLY A 29 22.90 5.54 3.74
N LEU A 30 22.64 4.44 4.46
CA LEU A 30 22.86 4.33 5.90
C LEU A 30 24.36 4.35 6.22
N SER A 31 25.09 5.30 5.63
CA SER A 31 26.44 5.74 5.86
C SER A 31 26.79 5.83 7.35
N PRO A 32 25.86 6.10 8.30
CA PRO A 32 26.15 6.00 9.73
C PRO A 32 26.29 4.58 10.30
N LEU A 33 26.05 3.51 9.53
CA LEU A 33 26.11 2.14 10.05
C LEU A 33 27.55 1.72 10.40
N GLU A 34 28.52 2.12 9.57
CA GLU A 34 29.90 1.65 9.64
C GLU A 34 30.89 2.75 10.04
N SER A 35 31.83 2.41 10.91
CA SER A 35 32.83 3.34 11.44
C SER A 35 34.22 3.19 10.80
N THR A 36 34.50 2.07 10.13
CA THR A 36 35.81 1.82 9.49
C THR A 36 35.71 1.90 7.96
N PRO A 37 36.75 2.40 7.27
CA PRO A 37 36.77 2.49 5.79
C PRO A 37 36.52 1.15 5.10
N ASP A 38 37.10 0.06 5.63
CA ASP A 38 36.94 -1.29 5.07
C ASP A 38 35.49 -1.77 5.17
N HIS A 39 34.83 -1.50 6.29
CA HIS A 39 33.44 -1.86 6.47
C HIS A 39 32.51 -1.01 5.58
N LEU A 40 32.78 0.29 5.43
CA LEU A 40 32.04 1.16 4.52
C LEU A 40 32.12 0.68 3.07
N LEU A 41 33.30 0.25 2.63
CA LEU A 41 33.50 -0.33 1.30
C LEU A 41 32.72 -1.63 1.13
N ARG A 42 32.88 -2.58 2.08
CA ARG A 42 32.15 -3.86 2.06
C ARG A 42 30.64 -3.65 2.08
N TYR A 43 30.15 -2.72 2.91
CA TYR A 43 28.73 -2.35 2.96
C TYR A 43 28.25 -1.83 1.60
N THR A 44 28.98 -0.89 1.01
CA THR A 44 28.62 -0.30 -0.28
C THR A 44 28.54 -1.35 -1.39
N GLU A 45 29.51 -2.26 -1.46
CA GLU A 45 29.51 -3.36 -2.43
C GLU A 45 28.38 -4.36 -2.16
N CYS A 46 28.13 -4.68 -0.89
CA CYS A 46 27.03 -5.55 -0.49
C CYS A 46 25.67 -4.97 -0.90
N MET A 47 25.44 -3.67 -0.68
CA MET A 47 24.20 -2.98 -1.06
C MET A 47 24.02 -2.85 -2.58
N LYS A 48 25.11 -2.76 -3.36
CA LYS A 48 25.04 -2.84 -4.83
C LYS A 48 24.66 -4.25 -5.28
N LEU A 49 25.28 -5.27 -4.70
CA LEU A 49 25.02 -6.66 -5.04
C LEU A 49 23.60 -7.08 -4.65
N ALA A 50 23.11 -6.68 -3.48
CA ALA A 50 21.75 -6.97 -3.01
C ALA A 50 20.67 -6.45 -3.95
N ARG A 51 20.89 -5.28 -4.58
CA ARG A 51 19.95 -4.69 -5.55
C ARG A 51 19.98 -5.40 -6.92
N ARG A 52 21.11 -5.96 -7.32
CA ARG A 52 21.29 -6.55 -8.67
C ARG A 52 21.07 -8.06 -8.69
N GLU A 53 21.63 -8.74 -7.70
CA GLU A 53 21.71 -10.20 -7.62
C GLU A 53 21.43 -10.66 -6.18
N PRO A 54 20.20 -10.47 -5.66
CA PRO A 54 19.88 -10.68 -4.25
C PRO A 54 20.14 -12.12 -3.77
N LEU A 55 19.95 -13.12 -4.64
CA LEU A 55 20.23 -14.52 -4.33
C LEU A 55 21.73 -14.82 -4.17
N LYS A 56 22.61 -14.04 -4.79
CA LYS A 56 24.07 -14.11 -4.57
C LYS A 56 24.51 -13.24 -3.40
N ALA A 57 23.87 -12.08 -3.23
CA ALA A 57 24.18 -11.15 -2.15
C ALA A 57 23.94 -11.77 -0.78
N LEU A 58 22.83 -12.49 -0.61
CA LEU A 58 22.42 -13.02 0.69
C LEU A 58 23.48 -13.92 1.35
N PRO A 59 23.97 -15.01 0.73
CA PRO A 59 24.99 -15.84 1.37
C PRO A 59 26.32 -15.10 1.59
N ALA A 60 26.67 -14.14 0.73
CA ALA A 60 27.86 -13.30 0.91
C ALA A 60 27.71 -12.35 2.12
N ALA A 61 26.54 -11.75 2.29
CA ALA A 61 26.21 -10.89 3.42
C ALA A 61 26.16 -11.69 4.74
N GLU A 62 25.59 -12.89 4.72
CA GLU A 62 25.54 -13.81 5.87
C GLU A 62 26.95 -14.22 6.30
N LYS A 63 27.83 -14.54 5.34
CA LYS A 63 29.24 -14.81 5.60
C LYS A 63 29.93 -13.61 6.24
N TRP A 64 29.78 -12.42 5.67
CA TRP A 64 30.37 -11.20 6.22
C TRP A 64 29.86 -10.90 7.63
N ASN A 65 28.57 -11.16 7.89
CA ASN A 65 27.99 -11.03 9.23
C ASN A 65 28.64 -12.00 10.23
N ALA A 66 28.86 -13.26 9.84
CA ALA A 66 29.54 -14.27 10.67
C ALA A 66 31.02 -13.92 10.93
N GLU A 67 31.67 -13.20 10.02
CA GLU A 67 33.04 -12.68 10.17
C GLU A 67 33.13 -11.43 11.07
N GLY A 68 32.04 -11.00 11.71
CA GLY A 68 32.02 -9.82 12.58
C GLY A 68 31.77 -8.50 11.85
N GLY A 69 31.11 -8.54 10.69
CA GLY A 69 30.80 -7.37 9.86
C GLY A 69 29.83 -6.35 10.46
N GLY A 70 29.40 -6.52 11.71
CA GLY A 70 28.64 -5.51 12.45
C GLY A 70 27.24 -5.22 11.88
N LEU A 71 26.77 -4.00 12.10
CA LEU A 71 25.40 -3.58 11.75
C LEU A 71 25.17 -3.53 10.24
N GLY A 72 26.15 -3.14 9.45
CA GLY A 72 26.09 -3.04 8.00
C GLY A 72 25.99 -4.41 7.34
N ALA A 73 26.67 -5.43 7.86
CA ALA A 73 26.49 -6.80 7.41
C ALA A 73 25.07 -7.30 7.71
N ARG A 74 24.58 -7.09 8.93
CA ARG A 74 23.19 -7.43 9.32
C ARG A 74 22.15 -6.72 8.47
N HIS A 75 22.37 -5.43 8.19
CA HIS A 75 21.50 -4.63 7.34
C HIS A 75 21.52 -5.13 5.90
N CYS A 76 22.71 -5.43 5.34
CA CYS A 76 22.80 -5.98 4.00
C CYS A 76 22.11 -7.36 3.89
N VAL A 77 22.20 -8.21 4.92
CA VAL A 77 21.43 -9.47 4.99
C VAL A 77 19.93 -9.17 4.89
N ALA A 78 19.41 -8.22 5.68
CA ALA A 78 18.00 -7.85 5.65
C ALA A 78 17.55 -7.31 4.27
N VAL A 79 18.37 -6.46 3.64
CA VAL A 79 18.11 -5.91 2.31
C VAL A 79 18.18 -7.00 1.24
N ALA A 80 19.16 -7.90 1.30
CA ALA A 80 19.26 -9.02 0.37
C ALA A 80 18.06 -9.97 0.51
N MET A 81 17.58 -10.23 1.74
CA MET A 81 16.33 -10.96 1.98
C MET A 81 15.14 -10.26 1.36
N PHE A 82 15.00 -8.95 1.56
CA PHE A 82 13.91 -8.16 0.99
C PHE A 82 13.90 -8.25 -0.54
N GLN A 83 15.04 -7.98 -1.18
CA GLN A 83 15.19 -8.01 -2.63
C GLN A 83 15.04 -9.44 -3.21
N ALA A 84 15.27 -10.48 -2.40
CA ALA A 84 15.01 -11.87 -2.77
C ALA A 84 13.54 -12.30 -2.57
N GLY A 85 12.65 -11.39 -2.17
CA GLY A 85 11.24 -11.68 -1.88
C GLY A 85 11.01 -12.37 -0.53
N LYS A 86 12.03 -12.49 0.33
CA LYS A 86 11.93 -13.06 1.68
C LYS A 86 11.47 -12.02 2.69
N TYR A 87 10.35 -11.36 2.40
CA TYR A 87 9.89 -10.17 3.12
C TYR A 87 9.64 -10.41 4.62
N LEU A 88 9.11 -11.58 4.98
CA LEU A 88 8.89 -11.95 6.38
C LEU A 88 10.20 -11.96 7.19
N GLN A 89 11.26 -12.53 6.62
CA GLN A 89 12.58 -12.60 7.26
C GLN A 89 13.26 -11.23 7.29
N ALA A 90 13.14 -10.48 6.19
CA ALA A 90 13.65 -9.12 6.11
C ALA A 90 13.02 -8.21 7.18
N ALA A 91 11.68 -8.25 7.32
CA ALA A 91 10.97 -7.46 8.32
C ALA A 91 11.47 -7.76 9.74
N ALA A 92 11.52 -9.05 10.11
CA ALA A 92 12.02 -9.47 11.42
C ALA A 92 13.47 -9.01 11.66
N GLN A 93 14.33 -9.10 10.64
CA GLN A 93 15.73 -8.69 10.75
C GLN A 93 15.87 -7.17 10.91
N PHE A 94 15.13 -6.36 10.15
CA PHE A 94 15.13 -4.90 10.31
C PHE A 94 14.70 -4.48 11.72
N GLU A 95 13.62 -5.08 12.24
CA GLU A 95 13.17 -4.79 13.62
C GLU A 95 14.20 -5.24 14.66
N ALA A 96 14.85 -6.39 14.47
CA ALA A 96 15.87 -6.87 15.38
C ALA A 96 17.07 -5.90 15.44
N ILE A 97 17.55 -5.41 14.29
CA ILE A 97 18.61 -4.40 14.25
C ILE A 97 18.17 -3.13 14.98
N ALA A 98 16.94 -2.65 14.73
CA ALA A 98 16.42 -1.43 15.36
C ALA A 98 16.25 -1.54 16.89
N ARG A 99 15.92 -2.74 17.39
CA ARG A 99 15.84 -3.04 18.84
C ARG A 99 17.21 -3.13 19.48
N ASP A 100 18.15 -3.84 18.85
CA ASP A 100 19.50 -4.06 19.38
C ASP A 100 20.29 -2.76 19.51
N MET A 101 19.96 -1.75 18.69
CA MET A 101 20.53 -0.41 18.79
C MET A 101 20.13 0.37 20.06
N GLY A 102 19.21 -0.15 20.90
CA GLY A 102 18.87 0.48 22.16
C GLY A 102 18.28 1.89 21.96
N GLN A 103 18.95 2.93 22.47
CA GLN A 103 18.56 4.33 22.22
C GLN A 103 19.51 5.08 21.26
N ASP A 104 20.49 4.38 20.70
CA ASP A 104 21.52 4.99 19.88
C ASP A 104 21.00 5.31 18.48
N ARG A 105 21.50 6.42 17.91
CA ARG A 105 21.24 6.83 16.52
C ARG A 105 19.74 6.77 16.15
N PRO A 106 18.88 7.57 16.81
CA PRO A 106 17.43 7.51 16.65
C PRO A 106 16.96 7.68 15.19
N GLY A 107 17.66 8.47 14.37
CA GLY A 107 17.36 8.59 12.94
C GLY A 107 17.53 7.27 12.18
N LEU A 108 18.67 6.60 12.35
CA LEU A 108 18.93 5.29 11.74
C LEU A 108 17.94 4.22 12.25
N ARG A 109 17.59 4.26 13.54
CA ARG A 109 16.55 3.39 14.10
C ARG A 109 15.19 3.64 13.45
N ALA A 110 14.81 4.89 13.24
CA ALA A 110 13.57 5.23 12.55
C ALA A 110 13.55 4.65 11.13
N GLU A 111 14.66 4.74 10.39
CA GLU A 111 14.77 4.19 9.04
C GLU A 111 14.68 2.66 9.01
N LEU A 112 15.28 1.96 9.98
CA LEU A 112 15.14 0.50 10.10
C LEU A 112 13.70 0.09 10.42
N TRP A 113 13.02 0.82 11.31
CA TRP A 113 11.59 0.59 11.57
C TRP A 113 10.73 0.86 10.33
N ALA A 114 11.06 1.87 9.52
CA ALA A 114 10.38 2.14 8.25
C ALA A 114 10.58 0.99 7.24
N GLN A 115 11.82 0.49 7.11
CA GLN A 115 12.13 -0.66 6.26
C GLN A 115 11.42 -1.95 6.71
N ALA A 116 11.31 -2.16 8.02
CA ALA A 116 10.48 -3.23 8.56
C ALA A 116 9.00 -3.05 8.19
N GLY A 117 8.49 -1.82 8.29
CA GLY A 117 7.13 -1.47 7.88
C GLY A 117 6.83 -1.83 6.43
N GLN A 118 7.71 -1.42 5.51
CA GLN A 118 7.60 -1.77 4.09
C GLN A 118 7.62 -3.29 3.88
N ALA A 119 8.55 -4.00 4.54
CA ALA A 119 8.62 -5.45 4.45
C ALA A 119 7.35 -6.14 4.98
N TRP A 120 6.71 -5.61 6.02
CA TRP A 120 5.43 -6.11 6.50
C TRP A 120 4.29 -5.90 5.49
N ILE A 121 4.27 -4.78 4.78
CA ILE A 121 3.30 -4.53 3.69
C ILE A 121 3.42 -5.57 2.58
N GLU A 122 4.64 -5.91 2.16
CA GLU A 122 4.87 -6.93 1.14
C GLU A 122 4.39 -8.33 1.57
N THR A 123 4.23 -8.57 2.87
CA THR A 123 3.62 -9.82 3.39
C THR A 123 2.10 -9.73 3.58
N GLY A 124 1.48 -8.59 3.29
CA GLY A 124 0.07 -8.32 3.58
C GLY A 124 -0.26 -8.05 5.05
N GLN A 125 0.74 -7.94 5.92
CA GLN A 125 0.54 -7.73 7.37
C GLN A 125 0.53 -6.25 7.74
N ALA A 126 -0.48 -5.53 7.24
CA ALA A 126 -0.59 -4.08 7.43
C ALA A 126 -0.65 -3.64 8.91
N ASN A 127 -1.19 -4.44 9.83
CA ASN A 127 -1.15 -4.15 11.26
C ASN A 127 0.30 -4.07 11.80
N LYS A 128 1.16 -5.02 11.41
CA LYS A 128 2.58 -5.00 11.81
C LYS A 128 3.34 -3.86 11.16
N ALA A 129 2.98 -3.51 9.92
CA ALA A 129 3.53 -2.33 9.26
C ALA A 129 3.24 -1.05 10.04
N VAL A 130 1.98 -0.86 10.47
CA VAL A 130 1.57 0.28 11.32
C VAL A 130 2.35 0.33 12.63
N GLU A 131 2.56 -0.81 13.30
CA GLU A 131 3.34 -0.87 14.54
C GLU A 131 4.79 -0.41 14.32
N ALA A 132 5.46 -0.94 13.29
CA ALA A 132 6.82 -0.57 12.95
C ALA A 132 6.93 0.92 12.55
N GLN A 133 6.07 1.39 11.65
CA GLN A 133 6.03 2.78 11.21
C GLN A 133 5.68 3.75 12.36
N SER A 134 4.87 3.32 13.34
CA SER A 134 4.60 4.13 14.53
C SER A 134 5.85 4.31 15.39
N ARG A 135 6.65 3.25 15.58
CA ARG A 135 7.96 3.37 16.25
C ARG A 135 8.92 4.28 15.46
N ALA A 136 8.87 4.24 14.13
CA ALA A 136 9.65 5.17 13.31
C ALA A 136 9.23 6.63 13.55
N LEU A 137 7.92 6.90 13.59
CA LEU A 137 7.35 8.24 13.83
C LEU A 137 7.58 8.76 15.26
N GLU A 138 7.67 7.89 16.26
CA GLU A 138 8.08 8.26 17.63
C GLU A 138 9.52 8.82 17.64
N LEU A 139 10.38 8.31 16.76
CA LEU A 139 11.79 8.73 16.67
C LEU A 139 12.01 9.90 15.70
N LYS A 140 11.18 9.99 14.64
CA LYS A 140 11.31 10.99 13.57
C LYS A 140 9.92 11.42 13.05
N SER A 141 9.27 12.30 13.80
CA SER A 141 7.91 12.78 13.46
C SER A 141 7.88 13.86 12.37
N ASN A 142 9.03 14.45 12.03
CA ASN A 142 9.17 15.49 11.00
C ASN A 142 9.50 14.93 9.61
N ASP A 143 9.18 13.66 9.37
CA ASP A 143 9.38 12.98 8.08
C ASP A 143 8.04 12.69 7.43
N ALA A 144 7.76 13.36 6.30
CA ALA A 144 6.50 13.21 5.58
C ALA A 144 6.33 11.80 5.01
N ASP A 145 7.41 11.12 4.62
CA ASP A 145 7.33 9.78 4.02
C ASP A 145 6.86 8.76 5.05
N LEU A 146 7.31 8.87 6.31
CA LEU A 146 6.83 7.97 7.39
C LEU A 146 5.33 8.11 7.67
N TRP A 147 4.79 9.33 7.57
CA TRP A 147 3.35 9.56 7.68
C TRP A 147 2.60 8.99 6.46
N ILE A 148 3.14 9.16 5.25
CA ILE A 148 2.56 8.58 4.03
C ILE A 148 2.52 7.05 4.13
N ASP A 149 3.63 6.43 4.50
CA ASP A 149 3.77 4.98 4.61
C ASP A 149 2.77 4.39 5.61
N ARG A 150 2.60 5.04 6.77
CA ARG A 150 1.59 4.59 7.75
C ARG A 150 0.17 4.85 7.30
N GLY A 151 -0.07 5.97 6.62
CA GLY A 151 -1.35 6.27 5.99
C GLY A 151 -1.75 5.22 4.95
N LEU A 152 -0.81 4.77 4.12
CA LEU A 152 -0.98 3.67 3.18
C LEU A 152 -1.26 2.34 3.88
N SER A 153 -0.54 2.03 4.96
CA SER A 153 -0.81 0.83 5.78
C SER A 153 -2.23 0.86 6.37
N HIS A 154 -2.69 2.01 6.86
CA HIS A 154 -4.07 2.19 7.31
C HIS A 154 -5.09 2.05 6.17
N ALA A 155 -4.80 2.59 4.99
CA ALA A 155 -5.64 2.45 3.80
C ALA A 155 -5.76 0.98 3.34
N ALA A 156 -4.67 0.20 3.40
CA ALA A 156 -4.69 -1.23 3.10
C ALA A 156 -5.65 -2.03 4.01
N MET A 157 -5.90 -1.52 5.23
CA MET A 157 -6.87 -2.09 6.18
C MET A 157 -8.25 -1.42 6.10
N SER A 158 -8.50 -0.55 5.12
CA SER A 158 -9.69 0.28 5.02
C SER A 158 -9.95 1.16 6.26
N ALA A 159 -8.90 1.48 7.03
CA ALA A 159 -8.97 2.36 8.20
C ALA A 159 -8.90 3.84 7.76
N TRP A 160 -9.84 4.25 6.91
CA TRP A 160 -9.81 5.55 6.21
C TRP A 160 -9.64 6.77 7.12
N PRO A 161 -10.31 6.89 8.28
CA PRO A 161 -10.10 8.04 9.17
C PRO A 161 -8.65 8.16 9.67
N ARG A 162 -7.98 7.04 9.94
CA ARG A 162 -6.57 7.04 10.35
C ARG A 162 -5.65 7.35 9.18
N ALA A 163 -5.91 6.77 8.01
CA ALA A 163 -5.16 7.09 6.78
C ALA A 163 -5.22 8.59 6.44
N ILE A 164 -6.42 9.18 6.50
CA ILE A 164 -6.63 10.62 6.29
C ILE A 164 -5.85 11.45 7.31
N SER A 165 -5.91 11.10 8.60
CA SER A 165 -5.17 11.80 9.65
C SER A 165 -3.65 11.76 9.39
N ASP A 166 -3.11 10.64 8.93
CA ASP A 166 -1.69 10.53 8.61
C ASP A 166 -1.33 11.34 7.34
N PHE A 167 -2.16 11.32 6.30
CA PHE A 167 -1.98 12.17 5.13
C PHE A 167 -2.13 13.67 5.45
N ASP A 168 -2.97 14.05 6.41
CA ASP A 168 -3.05 15.42 6.92
C ASP A 168 -1.73 15.86 7.57
N ARG A 169 -1.09 14.98 8.35
CA ARG A 169 0.24 15.24 8.93
C ARG A 169 1.31 15.37 7.85
N ALA A 170 1.29 14.49 6.85
CA ALA A 170 2.22 14.54 5.73
C ALA A 170 2.06 15.83 4.91
N LEU A 171 0.83 16.27 4.63
CA LEU A 171 0.57 17.56 3.98
C LEU A 171 0.92 18.76 4.86
N GLY A 172 0.86 18.63 6.19
CA GLY A 172 1.39 19.66 7.09
C GLY A 172 2.90 19.90 6.90
N LEU A 173 3.65 18.87 6.50
CA LEU A 173 5.09 18.94 6.23
C LEU A 173 5.40 19.29 4.77
N ARG A 174 4.60 18.79 3.81
CA ARG A 174 4.69 19.10 2.38
C ARG A 174 3.35 19.57 1.83
N PRO A 175 3.00 20.86 1.97
CA PRO A 175 1.65 21.34 1.67
C PRO A 175 1.20 21.12 0.24
N ASP A 176 2.07 21.32 -0.76
CA ASP A 176 1.72 21.25 -2.19
C ASP A 176 2.14 19.93 -2.85
N ASP A 177 2.34 18.88 -2.06
CA ASP A 177 2.68 17.57 -2.61
C ASP A 177 1.48 16.94 -3.32
N VAL A 178 1.60 16.78 -4.63
CA VAL A 178 0.54 16.24 -5.51
C VAL A 178 0.19 14.80 -5.13
N GLU A 179 1.18 13.98 -4.79
CA GLU A 179 0.95 12.57 -4.46
C GLU A 179 0.16 12.44 -3.16
N ILE A 180 0.52 13.21 -2.14
CA ILE A 180 -0.19 13.16 -0.86
C ILE A 180 -1.63 13.65 -1.02
N LEU A 181 -1.87 14.66 -1.85
CA LEU A 181 -3.22 15.11 -2.18
C LEU A 181 -4.04 14.03 -2.89
N VAL A 182 -3.45 13.31 -3.83
CA VAL A 182 -4.09 12.18 -4.53
C VAL A 182 -4.42 11.05 -3.55
N LEU A 183 -3.47 10.68 -2.68
CA LEU A 183 -3.66 9.67 -1.65
C LEU A 183 -4.81 10.03 -0.71
N ARG A 184 -4.85 11.28 -0.24
CA ARG A 184 -5.91 11.74 0.64
C ARG A 184 -7.25 11.86 -0.09
N ALA A 185 -7.27 12.25 -1.37
CA ALA A 185 -8.47 12.25 -2.19
C ALA A 185 -9.06 10.83 -2.33
N ALA A 186 -8.22 9.84 -2.61
CA ALA A 186 -8.63 8.44 -2.65
C ALA A 186 -9.17 7.97 -1.29
N ALA A 187 -8.51 8.33 -0.19
CA ALA A 187 -8.99 7.99 1.16
C ALA A 187 -10.34 8.64 1.48
N TRP A 188 -10.55 9.92 1.14
CA TRP A 188 -11.84 10.60 1.29
C TRP A 188 -12.95 9.96 0.46
N ARG A 189 -12.65 9.56 -0.79
CA ARG A 189 -13.62 8.86 -1.65
C ARG A 189 -14.03 7.53 -1.03
N ASN A 190 -13.08 6.74 -0.55
CA ASN A 190 -13.37 5.47 0.11
C ASN A 190 -14.09 5.66 1.46
N ALA A 191 -13.82 6.77 2.16
CA ALA A 191 -14.58 7.22 3.33
C ALA A 191 -15.98 7.79 2.99
N ARG A 192 -16.45 7.65 1.74
CA ARG A 192 -17.75 8.13 1.25
C ARG A 192 -17.94 9.65 1.37
N ASN A 193 -16.84 10.42 1.32
CA ASN A 193 -16.84 11.87 1.28
C ASN A 193 -16.29 12.41 -0.04
N PRO A 194 -17.06 12.30 -1.15
CA PRO A 194 -16.59 12.72 -2.47
C PRO A 194 -16.36 14.24 -2.55
N SER A 195 -17.00 15.06 -1.73
CA SER A 195 -16.78 16.51 -1.71
C SER A 195 -15.36 16.87 -1.27
N ARG A 196 -14.83 16.22 -0.22
CA ARG A 196 -13.43 16.38 0.20
C ARG A 196 -12.46 15.80 -0.82
N ALA A 197 -12.79 14.66 -1.41
CA ALA A 197 -11.99 14.05 -2.48
C ALA A 197 -11.83 14.99 -3.69
N LEU A 198 -12.92 15.64 -4.12
CA LEU A 198 -12.88 16.64 -5.20
C LEU A 198 -12.03 17.85 -4.85
N ALA A 199 -12.04 18.31 -3.60
CA ALA A 199 -11.23 19.44 -3.17
C ALA A 199 -9.73 19.12 -3.28
N ASP A 200 -9.31 17.95 -2.79
CA ASP A 200 -7.92 17.51 -2.84
C ASP A 200 -7.46 17.20 -4.28
N ALA A 201 -8.25 16.41 -5.03
CA ALA A 201 -7.93 16.10 -6.44
C ALA A 201 -7.93 17.37 -7.31
N GLY A 202 -8.86 18.30 -7.05
CA GLY A 202 -8.88 19.60 -7.72
C GLY A 202 -7.67 20.47 -7.39
N ARG A 203 -7.14 20.40 -6.15
CA ARG A 203 -5.91 21.08 -5.78
C ARG A 203 -4.70 20.44 -6.45
N ALA A 204 -4.59 19.12 -6.44
CA ALA A 204 -3.55 18.38 -7.16
C ALA A 204 -3.52 18.79 -8.65
N LEU A 205 -4.68 18.88 -9.30
CA LEU A 205 -4.79 19.29 -10.71
C LEU A 205 -4.55 20.78 -10.99
N ARG A 206 -4.58 21.65 -9.98
CA ARG A 206 -4.10 23.04 -10.15
C ARG A 206 -2.58 23.10 -10.19
N ILE A 207 -1.90 22.19 -9.46
CA ILE A 207 -0.45 22.11 -9.39
C ILE A 207 0.11 21.33 -10.59
N ALA A 208 -0.49 20.18 -10.89
CA ALA A 208 -0.12 19.30 -11.99
C ALA A 208 -1.36 18.96 -12.85
N PRO A 209 -1.67 19.78 -13.87
CA PRO A 209 -2.92 19.68 -14.63
C PRO A 209 -3.16 18.34 -15.34
N GLU A 210 -2.10 17.62 -15.68
CA GLU A 210 -2.15 16.33 -16.39
C GLU A 210 -1.84 15.14 -15.50
N HIS A 211 -1.87 15.33 -14.17
CA HIS A 211 -1.63 14.24 -13.23
C HIS A 211 -2.72 13.17 -13.33
N THR A 212 -2.37 12.02 -13.91
CA THR A 212 -3.32 10.97 -14.28
C THR A 212 -4.12 10.45 -13.08
N ASP A 213 -3.48 10.16 -11.95
CA ASP A 213 -4.20 9.67 -10.78
C ASP A 213 -5.09 10.74 -10.14
N ALA A 214 -4.73 12.01 -10.25
CA ALA A 214 -5.58 13.10 -9.76
C ALA A 214 -6.84 13.26 -10.63
N LEU A 215 -6.70 13.10 -11.96
CA LEU A 215 -7.83 13.05 -12.89
C LEU A 215 -8.73 11.85 -12.59
N LEU A 216 -8.15 10.66 -12.36
CA LEU A 216 -8.92 9.47 -11.99
C LEU A 216 -9.70 9.70 -10.69
N GLU A 217 -9.05 10.18 -9.62
CA GLU A 217 -9.72 10.40 -8.34
C GLU A 217 -10.81 11.48 -8.43
N ARG A 218 -10.59 12.56 -9.20
CA ARG A 218 -11.62 13.57 -9.45
C ARG A 218 -12.80 12.98 -10.25
N GLY A 219 -12.50 12.20 -11.29
CA GLY A 219 -13.50 11.52 -12.11
C GLY A 219 -14.36 10.58 -11.27
N PHE A 220 -13.75 9.73 -10.45
CA PHE A 220 -14.49 8.82 -9.57
C PHE A 220 -15.29 9.54 -8.47
N ALA A 221 -14.77 10.65 -7.93
CA ALA A 221 -15.49 11.45 -6.96
C ALA A 221 -16.71 12.17 -7.57
N ASN A 222 -16.60 12.68 -8.81
CA ASN A 222 -17.74 13.21 -9.56
C ASN A 222 -18.78 12.13 -9.86
N LEU A 223 -18.33 10.95 -10.29
CA LEU A 223 -19.19 9.80 -10.52
C LEU A 223 -19.93 9.38 -9.24
N ALA A 224 -19.26 9.43 -8.08
CA ALA A 224 -19.86 9.12 -6.78
C ALA A 224 -20.92 10.15 -6.34
N ARG A 225 -20.85 11.39 -6.85
CA ARG A 225 -21.88 12.44 -6.67
C ARG A 225 -22.99 12.41 -7.72
N GLY A 226 -22.90 11.52 -8.71
CA GLY A 226 -23.84 11.45 -9.83
C GLY A 226 -23.53 12.42 -10.97
N ASP A 227 -22.45 13.19 -10.92
CA ASP A 227 -22.04 14.10 -12.00
C ASP A 227 -21.25 13.32 -13.06
N ARG A 228 -21.98 12.57 -13.90
CA ARG A 228 -21.38 11.77 -14.97
C ARG A 228 -20.69 12.60 -16.04
N SER A 229 -21.15 13.83 -16.28
CA SER A 229 -20.59 14.71 -17.32
C SER A 229 -19.16 15.09 -16.96
N GLN A 230 -18.95 15.63 -15.75
CA GLN A 230 -17.62 15.99 -15.28
C GLN A 230 -16.72 14.76 -15.13
N ALA A 231 -17.26 13.65 -14.63
CA ALA A 231 -16.52 12.40 -14.50
C ALA A 231 -15.98 11.89 -15.85
N ASN A 232 -16.83 11.85 -16.88
CA ASN A 232 -16.44 11.41 -18.22
C ASN A 232 -15.40 12.34 -18.85
N GLY A 233 -15.47 13.65 -18.58
CA GLY A 233 -14.45 14.61 -19.02
C GLY A 233 -13.05 14.25 -18.50
N ASP A 234 -12.96 13.90 -17.21
CA ASP A 234 -11.69 13.49 -16.58
C ASP A 234 -11.18 12.14 -17.10
N PHE A 235 -12.06 11.13 -17.19
CA PHE A 235 -11.68 9.82 -17.72
C PHE A 235 -11.20 9.88 -19.17
N ASN A 236 -11.89 10.65 -20.02
CA ASN A 236 -11.45 10.87 -21.40
C ASN A 236 -10.11 11.61 -21.47
N ARG A 237 -9.81 12.50 -20.51
CA ARG A 237 -8.51 13.15 -20.43
C ARG A 237 -7.41 12.16 -20.06
N VAL A 238 -7.65 11.25 -19.11
CA VAL A 238 -6.72 10.15 -18.78
C VAL A 238 -6.40 9.34 -20.04
N LEU A 239 -7.42 8.92 -20.80
CA LEU A 239 -7.24 8.11 -22.02
C LEU A 239 -6.48 8.82 -23.16
N ARG A 240 -6.38 10.15 -23.14
CA ARG A 240 -5.53 10.90 -24.08
C ARG A 240 -4.07 10.98 -23.63
N ILE A 241 -3.80 10.85 -22.33
CA ILE A 241 -2.47 11.02 -21.74
C ILE A 241 -1.71 9.69 -21.72
N VAL A 242 -2.39 8.59 -21.35
CA VAL A 242 -1.73 7.30 -21.12
C VAL A 242 -1.86 6.34 -22.30
N PRO A 243 -0.91 5.40 -22.47
CA PRO A 243 -1.04 4.34 -23.47
C PRO A 243 -2.28 3.47 -23.23
N PRO A 244 -2.95 3.00 -24.30
CA PRO A 244 -4.01 2.01 -24.20
C PRO A 244 -3.57 0.77 -23.41
N GLY A 245 -4.49 0.21 -22.62
CA GLY A 245 -4.23 -1.00 -21.82
C GLY A 245 -3.43 -0.79 -20.52
N SER A 246 -2.90 0.41 -20.27
CA SER A 246 -2.30 0.77 -18.98
C SER A 246 -3.33 0.67 -17.84
N ASP A 247 -2.86 0.54 -16.61
CA ASP A 247 -3.73 0.47 -15.43
C ASP A 247 -4.64 1.70 -15.31
N SER A 248 -4.08 2.88 -15.53
CA SER A 248 -4.84 4.13 -15.55
C SER A 248 -5.88 4.16 -16.66
N ALA A 249 -5.58 3.64 -17.86
CA ALA A 249 -6.55 3.52 -18.95
C ALA A 249 -7.70 2.59 -18.56
N ARG A 250 -7.40 1.41 -18.03
CA ARG A 250 -8.42 0.44 -17.58
C ARG A 250 -9.32 1.01 -16.49
N ARG A 251 -8.75 1.78 -15.55
CA ARG A 251 -9.49 2.49 -14.50
C ARG A 251 -10.40 3.56 -15.11
N ALA A 252 -9.91 4.36 -16.05
CA ALA A 252 -10.72 5.38 -16.72
C ALA A 252 -11.88 4.75 -17.53
N GLU A 253 -11.62 3.67 -18.26
CA GLU A 253 -12.64 2.91 -19.00
C GLU A 253 -13.72 2.34 -18.07
N ALA A 254 -13.33 1.80 -16.91
CA ALA A 254 -14.28 1.36 -15.87
C ALA A 254 -15.14 2.54 -15.37
N GLY A 255 -14.51 3.68 -15.12
CA GLY A 255 -15.20 4.91 -14.76
C GLY A 255 -16.24 5.37 -15.81
N LEU A 256 -15.90 5.29 -17.10
CA LEU A 256 -16.82 5.60 -18.20
C LEU A 256 -18.05 4.67 -18.22
N ARG A 257 -17.86 3.38 -17.88
CA ARG A 257 -18.97 2.42 -17.69
C ARG A 257 -19.79 2.70 -16.42
N GLY A 258 -19.32 3.59 -15.55
CA GLY A 258 -19.96 3.94 -14.28
C GLY A 258 -19.55 3.04 -13.11
N GLU A 259 -18.49 2.27 -13.27
CA GLU A 259 -17.94 1.41 -12.23
C GLU A 259 -17.10 2.26 -11.25
N GLN A 260 -17.30 2.03 -9.95
CA GLN A 260 -16.46 2.62 -8.91
C GLN A 260 -15.31 1.66 -8.57
N PRO A 261 -14.09 2.16 -8.26
CA PRO A 261 -13.01 1.33 -7.75
C PRO A 261 -13.49 0.61 -6.49
N GLY A 262 -13.33 -0.71 -6.46
CA GLY A 262 -14.05 -1.65 -5.60
C GLY A 262 -14.43 -1.13 -4.21
N ALA A 263 -15.72 -0.82 -4.03
CA ALA A 263 -16.37 -1.25 -2.80
C ALA A 263 -16.46 -2.77 -2.91
N ALA A 264 -15.95 -3.52 -1.93
CA ALA A 264 -16.16 -4.96 -1.87
C ALA A 264 -17.65 -5.23 -2.10
N ARG A 265 -17.99 -5.83 -3.24
CA ARG A 265 -19.34 -6.31 -3.47
C ARG A 265 -19.49 -7.44 -2.47
N ALA A 266 -20.33 -7.24 -1.45
CA ALA A 266 -20.73 -8.34 -0.58
C ALA A 266 -21.12 -9.51 -1.49
N PRO A 267 -20.64 -10.74 -1.22
CA PRO A 267 -21.06 -11.88 -2.01
C PRO A 267 -22.59 -11.85 -2.04
N ALA A 268 -23.16 -11.84 -3.25
CA ALA A 268 -24.59 -12.05 -3.40
C ALA A 268 -24.88 -13.35 -2.64
N GLY A 269 -25.63 -13.24 -1.54
CA GLY A 269 -26.11 -14.41 -0.82
C GLY A 269 -26.76 -15.36 -1.83
N PRO A 270 -26.67 -16.68 -1.62
CA PRO A 270 -27.24 -17.62 -2.56
C PRO A 270 -28.68 -17.22 -2.83
N ALA A 271 -29.00 -16.98 -4.10
CA ALA A 271 -30.37 -16.81 -4.54
C ALA A 271 -31.09 -18.10 -4.17
N THR A 272 -31.77 -18.11 -3.04
CA THR A 272 -32.66 -19.20 -2.63
C THR A 272 -33.90 -19.10 -3.50
N GLY A 273 -33.76 -19.56 -4.74
CA GLY A 273 -34.86 -20.06 -5.52
C GLY A 273 -35.28 -21.40 -4.91
N SER A 274 -36.26 -21.37 -4.04
CA SER A 274 -37.09 -22.54 -3.75
C SER A 274 -38.50 -22.06 -3.50
N GLY A 275 -39.26 -22.00 -4.59
CA GLY A 275 -40.71 -22.08 -4.49
C GLY A 275 -41.08 -23.44 -3.89
N ALA A 276 -41.90 -23.40 -2.85
CA ALA A 276 -42.74 -24.50 -2.43
C ALA A 276 -44.04 -23.93 -1.83
N PRO A 277 -45.18 -24.60 -2.03
CA PRO A 277 -46.48 -23.97 -2.11
C PRO A 277 -47.15 -23.74 -0.75
N ALA A 278 -48.06 -22.78 -0.73
CA ALA A 278 -48.92 -22.46 0.39
C ALA A 278 -49.75 -23.67 0.84
N ALA A 279 -49.65 -24.02 2.13
CA ALA A 279 -50.57 -24.93 2.79
C ALA A 279 -51.92 -24.21 3.04
N PRO A 280 -53.07 -24.85 2.83
CA PRO A 280 -54.36 -24.21 3.05
C PRO A 280 -54.78 -24.22 4.53
N ASN A 281 -55.41 -23.13 4.93
CA ASN A 281 -56.11 -22.93 6.20
C ASN A 281 -57.15 -24.03 6.46
N ALA A 282 -57.07 -24.66 7.63
CA ALA A 282 -58.19 -25.41 8.20
C ALA A 282 -58.81 -24.58 9.35
N ALA A 283 -60.05 -24.13 9.12
CA ALA A 283 -60.93 -23.56 10.13
C ALA A 283 -61.74 -24.70 10.84
N PRO A 284 -62.31 -24.45 12.02
CA PRO A 284 -62.83 -25.48 12.94
C PRO A 284 -64.34 -25.72 12.80
N LYS A 285 -64.83 -26.88 13.28
CA LYS A 285 -66.19 -27.22 13.80
C LYS A 285 -66.29 -28.76 13.96
N SER A 286 -66.47 -29.34 15.16
CA SER A 286 -67.66 -29.47 16.05
C SER A 286 -68.55 -30.70 15.73
N GLU A 287 -68.96 -31.38 16.82
CA GLU A 287 -69.98 -32.46 16.95
C GLU A 287 -69.54 -33.88 16.52
N GLY A 288 -69.85 -34.99 17.21
CA GLY A 288 -70.63 -35.27 18.42
C GLY A 288 -70.97 -36.77 18.49
N LYS A 289 -71.05 -37.33 19.71
CA LYS A 289 -71.78 -38.56 20.15
C LYS A 289 -71.52 -39.90 19.43
N ARG A 290 -71.00 -40.89 20.17
CA ARG A 290 -71.73 -41.89 20.99
C ARG A 290 -70.76 -42.74 21.77
#